data_AF-J4GN27-F1
#
_entry.id   AF-J4GN27-F1
#
_cell.length_a   1.000
_cell.length_b   1.000
_cell.length_c   1.000
_cell.angle_alpha   90.00
_cell.angle_beta   90.00
_cell.angle_gamma   90.00
#
_symmetry.space_group_name_H-M   'P 1'
#
loop_
_entity.id
_entity.type
_entity.pdbx_description
1 polymer ?
#
loop_
_entity_poly.entity_id
_entity_poly.type
_entity_poly.pdbx_seq_one_letter_code
_entity_poly.pdbx_strand_id
1 'polypeptide(L)'
;MAEVIRSGIRYRDVDGEKIAIIVLSAVFTLFTSALLGSHVDLIMHNQTTVESLGMRRMKEREKVVLARLHAWYELAAKGRTKRHWDSEWGKIGSEGNLWWLGSYRQNWESVMGTHIWEWFLPIGRSPSDGLTFPTNPRFDAEGRWQPRNKWPPELRYHPLPVVFDRAKGAKVWDPEGHEYIDMLSAYSAVNQGHCHPRIVNALVQQAQKLTLSSRAFYNSTFGSFAQKITQLFGYDMVLPMNTGAEAVETAIKLSRKWAYQKKGVQDGKAIVLSVEGNFHGRTIGVISMSTDPESRGGFGPYLQAVGPVFEDNGKSRILRYGEISDLERALELHGKNVAAFLVEPIQGEAGVVVPPAGYLAKVRELCTKHNVLLICDEIQTGLCRTGKMLCCEHDNVRPDIVLLGKALSGGVYPVSAVLADRDIMLCIQPGEHGSTYGGNPLGCAVAMTALDVLVEENLAHRAEVLGEKFRNGIKAIDSPLIRTVRGRGLFNALVLDEEASTNGRTAWQFCLLLKSRGVLAKPTHVNIIRFAPPLVISEEDLMKAVRVIKSCLVDLDQLDDIPGEVESEKGHKDTLTL
;
A
#
# COMPACT_ATOMS: atom_id res chain seq x y z
N MET A 1 0.90 -60.97 -26.22
CA MET A 1 1.95 -60.94 -27.26
C MET A 1 2.62 -62.31 -27.43
N ALA A 2 2.96 -63.01 -26.34
CA ALA A 2 3.52 -64.37 -26.40
C ALA A 2 2.57 -65.46 -26.96
N GLU A 3 1.24 -65.30 -26.82
CA GLU A 3 0.27 -66.24 -27.41
C GLU A 3 -0.05 -65.99 -28.90
N VAL A 4 0.12 -64.76 -29.38
CA VAL A 4 -0.13 -64.40 -30.80
C VAL A 4 0.97 -64.97 -31.71
N ILE A 5 2.16 -65.24 -31.16
CA ILE A 5 3.31 -65.78 -31.89
C ILE A 5 3.20 -67.31 -32.09
N ARG A 6 2.33 -68.01 -31.32
CA ARG A 6 2.21 -69.49 -31.38
C ARG A 6 1.06 -70.02 -32.24
N SER A 7 0.14 -69.20 -32.75
CA SER A 7 -1.08 -69.69 -33.44
C SER A 7 -1.07 -69.62 -34.97
N GLY A 8 0.06 -69.30 -35.62
CA GLY A 8 0.17 -69.41 -37.09
C GLY A 8 -0.74 -68.46 -37.89
N ILE A 9 -1.16 -67.35 -37.30
CA ILE A 9 -1.94 -66.32 -37.99
C ILE A 9 -1.01 -65.53 -38.93
N ARG A 10 -1.26 -65.61 -40.24
CA ARG A 10 -0.52 -64.83 -41.25
C ARG A 10 -0.79 -63.33 -41.03
N TYR A 11 0.23 -62.51 -41.27
CA TYR A 11 0.28 -61.05 -41.08
C TYR A 11 -0.80 -60.22 -41.82
N ARG A 12 -1.79 -60.85 -42.47
CA ARG A 12 -2.86 -60.20 -43.25
C ARG A 12 -4.19 -60.02 -42.51
N ASP A 13 -4.36 -60.55 -41.30
CA ASP A 13 -5.62 -60.44 -40.54
C ASP A 13 -5.48 -59.66 -39.21
N VAL A 14 -4.41 -58.87 -39.04
CA VAL A 14 -4.29 -58.01 -37.86
C VAL A 14 -4.95 -56.68 -38.15
N ASP A 15 -6.19 -56.55 -37.69
CA ASP A 15 -7.01 -55.35 -37.76
C ASP A 15 -6.24 -54.15 -37.17
N GLY A 16 -5.92 -53.18 -38.03
CA GLY A 16 -5.14 -51.99 -37.66
C GLY A 16 -5.81 -51.16 -36.57
N GLU A 17 -7.15 -51.20 -36.48
CA GLU A 17 -7.88 -50.55 -35.39
C GLU A 17 -7.60 -51.22 -34.05
N LYS A 18 -7.51 -52.55 -33.99
CA LYS A 18 -7.20 -53.27 -32.74
C LYS A 18 -5.78 -53.00 -32.26
N ILE A 19 -4.82 -52.90 -33.19
CA ILE A 19 -3.45 -52.49 -32.83
C ILE A 19 -3.45 -51.06 -32.29
N ALA A 20 -4.14 -50.13 -32.97
CA ALA A 20 -4.25 -48.74 -32.53
C ALA A 20 -4.90 -48.63 -31.14
N ILE A 21 -5.98 -49.37 -30.88
CA ILE A 21 -6.65 -49.41 -29.58
C ILE A 21 -5.75 -49.97 -28.49
N ILE A 22 -5.00 -51.04 -28.76
CA ILE A 22 -4.05 -51.62 -27.79
C ILE A 22 -2.92 -50.63 -27.48
N VAL A 23 -2.37 -49.96 -28.50
CA VAL A 23 -1.31 -48.95 -28.33
C VAL A 23 -1.84 -47.74 -27.56
N LEU A 24 -3.02 -47.22 -27.94
CA LEU A 24 -3.67 -46.10 -27.24
C LEU A 24 -4.01 -46.46 -25.79
N SER A 25 -4.50 -47.68 -25.53
CA SER A 25 -4.80 -48.15 -24.18
C SER A 25 -3.54 -48.28 -23.33
N ALA A 26 -2.43 -48.74 -23.92
CA ALA A 26 -1.13 -48.80 -23.24
C ALA A 26 -0.58 -47.40 -22.93
N VAL A 27 -0.68 -46.46 -23.88
CA VAL A 27 -0.29 -45.05 -23.67
C VAL A 27 -1.16 -44.39 -22.62
N PHE A 28 -2.47 -44.63 -22.64
CA PHE A 28 -3.41 -44.09 -21.66
C PHE A 28 -3.14 -44.66 -20.27
N THR A 29 -2.87 -45.97 -20.17
CA THR A 29 -2.51 -46.63 -18.90
C THR A 29 -1.20 -46.09 -18.33
N LEU A 30 -0.19 -45.86 -19.18
CA LEU A 30 1.07 -45.22 -18.79
C LEU A 30 0.82 -43.78 -18.30
N PHE A 31 -0.02 -43.03 -19.01
CA PHE A 31 -0.37 -41.66 -18.63
C PHE A 31 -1.12 -41.60 -17.30
N THR A 32 -2.14 -42.44 -17.09
CA THR A 32 -2.91 -42.49 -15.84
C THR A 32 -2.07 -43.00 -14.68
N SER A 33 -1.17 -43.96 -14.90
CA SER A 33 -0.25 -44.44 -13.86
C SER A 33 0.76 -43.35 -13.45
N ALA A 34 1.27 -42.58 -14.41
CA ALA A 34 2.15 -41.44 -14.14
C ALA A 34 1.40 -40.30 -13.41
N LEU A 35 0.14 -40.05 -13.77
CA LEU A 35 -0.71 -39.06 -13.14
C LEU A 35 -1.04 -39.45 -11.69
N LEU A 36 -1.35 -40.73 -11.46
CA LEU A 36 -1.62 -41.30 -10.14
C LEU A 36 -0.37 -41.27 -9.27
N GLY A 37 0.78 -41.68 -9.80
CA GLY A 37 2.07 -41.57 -9.10
C GLY A 37 2.39 -40.12 -8.71
N SER A 38 2.13 -39.17 -9.61
CA SER A 38 2.30 -37.74 -9.31
C SER A 38 1.34 -37.25 -8.21
N HIS A 39 0.09 -37.71 -8.19
CA HIS A 39 -0.87 -37.36 -7.14
C HIS A 39 -0.53 -38.00 -5.79
N VAL A 40 -0.06 -39.25 -5.80
CA VAL A 40 0.41 -39.93 -4.58
C VAL A 40 1.64 -39.23 -4.01
N ASP A 41 2.60 -38.82 -4.85
CA ASP A 41 3.75 -38.03 -4.40
C ASP A 41 3.34 -36.67 -3.82
N LEU A 42 2.40 -35.97 -4.46
CA LEU A 42 1.84 -34.70 -3.97
C LEU A 42 1.17 -34.86 -2.59
N ILE A 43 0.39 -35.92 -2.40
CA ILE A 43 -0.30 -36.22 -1.13
C ILE A 43 0.71 -36.62 -0.04
N MET A 44 1.67 -37.48 -0.36
CA MET A 44 2.67 -37.98 0.60
C MET A 44 3.61 -36.88 1.10
N HIS A 45 3.82 -35.82 0.32
CA HIS A 45 4.69 -34.69 0.68
C HIS A 45 3.93 -33.41 1.01
N ASN A 46 2.58 -33.47 1.08
CA ASN A 46 1.71 -32.33 1.34
C ASN A 46 1.98 -31.12 0.42
N GLN A 47 2.25 -31.38 -0.87
CA GLN A 47 2.65 -30.40 -1.88
C GLN A 47 1.52 -30.14 -2.88
N THR A 48 1.47 -28.92 -3.42
CA THR A 48 0.61 -28.51 -4.52
C THR A 48 1.25 -28.79 -5.88
N THR A 49 0.43 -28.88 -6.95
CA THR A 49 0.91 -29.11 -8.33
C THR A 49 1.87 -28.01 -8.81
N VAL A 50 1.74 -26.79 -8.28
CA VAL A 50 2.64 -25.66 -8.60
C VAL A 50 4.02 -25.86 -7.97
N GLU A 51 4.06 -26.33 -6.72
CA GLU A 51 5.31 -26.62 -6.01
C GLU A 51 6.07 -27.78 -6.66
N SER A 52 5.37 -28.84 -7.10
CA SER A 52 6.02 -29.98 -7.77
C SER A 52 6.61 -29.62 -9.15
N LEU A 53 5.95 -28.75 -9.91
CA LEU A 53 6.46 -28.21 -11.17
C LEU A 53 7.69 -27.31 -10.95
N GLY A 54 7.68 -26.51 -9.87
CA GLY A 54 8.85 -25.75 -9.42
C GLY A 54 10.03 -26.67 -9.10
N MET A 55 9.79 -27.69 -8.28
CA MET A 55 10.78 -28.71 -7.88
C MET A 55 11.42 -29.43 -9.07
N ARG A 56 10.61 -29.79 -10.07
CA ARG A 56 11.10 -30.48 -11.26
C ARG A 56 11.99 -29.58 -12.13
N ARG A 57 11.59 -28.32 -12.32
CA ARG A 57 12.43 -27.31 -13.00
C ARG A 57 13.73 -27.02 -12.24
N MET A 58 13.70 -27.05 -10.90
CA MET A 58 14.89 -26.86 -10.06
C MET A 58 15.90 -27.99 -10.24
N LYS A 59 15.46 -29.26 -10.20
CA LYS A 59 16.33 -30.41 -10.45
C LYS A 59 16.95 -30.38 -11.85
N GLU A 60 16.22 -29.92 -12.87
CA GLU A 60 16.77 -29.78 -14.22
C GLU A 60 17.81 -28.66 -14.33
N ARG A 61 17.59 -27.51 -13.68
CA ARG A 61 18.58 -26.42 -13.63
C ARG A 61 19.84 -26.81 -12.87
N GLU A 62 19.71 -27.49 -11.72
CA GLU A 62 20.86 -28.02 -10.97
C GLU A 62 21.71 -28.93 -11.86
N LYS A 63 21.08 -29.84 -12.60
CA LYS A 63 21.77 -30.74 -13.56
C LYS A 63 22.52 -29.95 -14.62
N VAL A 64 21.92 -28.90 -15.18
CA VAL A 64 22.55 -28.05 -16.20
C VAL A 64 23.76 -27.30 -15.64
N VAL A 65 23.65 -26.74 -14.43
CA VAL A 65 24.74 -26.02 -13.77
C VAL A 65 25.89 -26.97 -13.41
N LEU A 66 25.59 -28.12 -12.82
CA LEU A 66 26.59 -29.15 -12.51
C LEU A 66 27.26 -29.69 -13.78
N ALA A 67 26.52 -29.80 -14.89
CA ALA A 67 27.07 -30.20 -16.19
C ALA A 67 27.93 -29.12 -16.86
N ARG A 68 27.74 -27.84 -16.49
CA ARG A 68 28.55 -26.71 -16.97
C ARG A 68 29.82 -26.53 -16.14
N LEU A 69 29.72 -26.69 -14.82
CA LEU A 69 30.85 -26.59 -13.88
C LEU A 69 31.77 -27.81 -13.94
N HIS A 70 31.20 -28.97 -14.25
CA HIS A 70 31.93 -30.24 -14.31
C HIS A 70 31.55 -30.98 -15.59
N ALA A 71 32.53 -31.57 -16.27
CA ALA A 71 32.28 -32.35 -17.47
C ALA A 71 31.28 -33.50 -17.18
N TRP A 72 30.58 -33.97 -18.21
CA TRP A 72 29.49 -34.95 -18.05
C TRP A 72 29.93 -36.23 -17.33
N TYR A 73 31.20 -36.62 -17.44
CA TYR A 73 31.79 -37.82 -16.83
C TYR A 73 32.36 -37.62 -15.40
N GLU A 74 32.41 -36.39 -14.87
CA GLU A 74 32.97 -36.12 -13.53
C GLU A 74 31.95 -36.29 -12.38
N LEU A 75 31.37 -37.48 -12.29
CA LEU A 75 30.30 -37.80 -11.33
C LEU A 75 30.71 -37.59 -9.86
N ALA A 76 31.96 -37.89 -9.52
CA ALA A 76 32.46 -37.74 -8.14
C ALA A 76 32.61 -36.27 -7.73
N ALA A 77 32.99 -35.38 -8.65
CA ALA A 77 33.09 -33.94 -8.39
C ALA A 77 31.69 -33.33 -8.24
N LYS A 78 30.76 -33.67 -9.16
CA LYS A 78 29.34 -33.27 -9.05
C LYS A 78 28.73 -33.72 -7.73
N GLY A 79 29.00 -34.95 -7.30
CA GLY A 79 28.50 -35.48 -6.03
C GLY A 79 29.12 -34.82 -4.78
N ARG A 80 30.36 -34.31 -4.86
CA ARG A 80 30.97 -33.52 -3.77
C ARG A 80 30.38 -32.11 -3.71
N THR A 81 30.32 -31.43 -4.85
CA THR A 81 29.70 -30.10 -4.99
C THR A 81 28.25 -30.13 -4.52
N LYS A 82 27.48 -31.14 -4.94
CA LYS A 82 26.09 -31.33 -4.50
C LYS A 82 25.98 -31.60 -3.00
N ARG A 83 26.81 -32.48 -2.42
CA ARG A 83 26.79 -32.73 -0.96
C ARG A 83 27.18 -31.51 -0.15
N HIS A 84 28.11 -30.71 -0.67
CA HIS A 84 28.48 -29.44 -0.06
C HIS A 84 27.30 -28.46 -0.12
N TRP A 85 26.66 -28.30 -1.28
CA TRP A 85 25.46 -27.48 -1.41
C TRP A 85 24.31 -27.97 -0.50
N ASP A 86 24.05 -29.27 -0.46
CA ASP A 86 23.04 -29.88 0.42
C ASP A 86 23.37 -29.65 1.91
N SER A 87 24.65 -29.63 2.29
CA SER A 87 25.08 -29.39 3.68
C SER A 87 25.00 -27.92 4.10
N GLU A 88 25.23 -27.03 3.15
CA GLU A 88 25.27 -25.58 3.39
C GLU A 88 23.87 -24.95 3.27
N TRP A 89 23.00 -25.53 2.43
CA TRP A 89 21.72 -24.92 2.05
C TRP A 89 20.49 -25.84 2.17
N GLY A 90 20.67 -27.09 2.60
CA GLY A 90 19.62 -28.09 2.71
C GLY A 90 19.37 -28.87 1.41
N LYS A 91 18.73 -30.06 1.52
CA LYS A 91 18.44 -30.92 0.35
C LYS A 91 17.23 -30.41 -0.41
N ILE A 92 17.30 -30.46 -1.74
CA ILE A 92 16.16 -30.15 -2.63
C ILE A 92 14.99 -31.13 -2.35
N GLY A 93 13.95 -30.64 -1.68
CA GLY A 93 12.69 -31.37 -1.41
C GLY A 93 12.45 -31.75 0.04
N SER A 94 13.35 -31.37 0.95
CA SER A 94 13.09 -31.34 2.40
C SER A 94 12.76 -29.91 2.83
N GLU A 95 12.02 -29.75 3.92
CA GLU A 95 11.71 -28.45 4.53
C GLU A 95 12.99 -27.60 4.69
N GLY A 96 12.97 -26.37 4.18
CA GLY A 96 14.05 -25.39 4.38
C GLY A 96 15.06 -25.20 3.24
N ASN A 97 14.73 -25.45 1.98
CA ASN A 97 15.65 -25.16 0.88
C ASN A 97 15.79 -23.64 0.64
N LEU A 98 16.96 -23.10 0.98
CA LEU A 98 17.33 -21.67 0.99
C LEU A 98 17.73 -21.10 -0.38
N TRP A 99 17.63 -21.87 -1.47
CA TRP A 99 18.07 -21.42 -2.79
C TRP A 99 17.07 -20.56 -3.57
N TRP A 100 15.80 -20.45 -3.16
CA TRP A 100 14.89 -19.35 -3.56
C TRP A 100 13.50 -19.40 -2.86
N LEU A 101 13.04 -18.21 -2.42
CA LEU A 101 11.69 -17.76 -2.01
C LEU A 101 10.66 -18.83 -1.58
N GLY A 102 10.85 -19.38 -0.38
CA GLY A 102 9.73 -19.87 0.43
C GLY A 102 9.03 -18.70 1.12
N SER A 103 7.75 -18.87 1.45
CA SER A 103 6.92 -17.86 2.11
C SER A 103 7.52 -17.35 3.43
N TYR A 104 8.33 -18.13 4.16
CA TYR A 104 8.87 -17.77 5.47
C TYR A 104 9.60 -16.41 5.57
N ARG A 105 9.41 -15.73 6.71
CA ARG A 105 10.00 -14.42 7.01
C ARG A 105 11.52 -14.41 6.87
N GLN A 106 12.22 -15.44 7.35
CA GLN A 106 13.68 -15.54 7.24
C GLN A 106 14.17 -15.54 5.77
N ASN A 107 13.38 -16.07 4.84
CA ASN A 107 13.71 -16.08 3.41
C ASN A 107 13.44 -14.71 2.77
N TRP A 108 12.40 -14.00 3.20
CA TRP A 108 12.15 -12.63 2.77
C TRP A 108 13.25 -11.68 3.28
N GLU A 109 13.64 -11.80 4.55
CA GLU A 109 14.71 -11.02 5.16
C GLU A 109 16.08 -11.30 4.53
N SER A 110 16.36 -12.51 4.05
CA SER A 110 17.62 -12.83 3.37
C SER A 110 17.72 -12.24 1.97
N VAL A 111 16.59 -12.09 1.25
CA VAL A 111 16.54 -11.60 -0.14
C VAL A 111 16.35 -10.09 -0.20
N MET A 112 15.34 -9.57 0.50
CA MET A 112 14.98 -8.16 0.49
C MET A 112 15.76 -7.37 1.54
N GLY A 113 16.47 -8.06 2.45
CA GLY A 113 16.99 -7.43 3.64
C GLY A 113 15.86 -6.96 4.57
N THR A 114 16.20 -6.11 5.53
CA THR A 114 15.24 -5.64 6.57
C THR A 114 14.87 -4.18 6.40
N HIS A 115 15.44 -3.52 5.39
CA HIS A 115 15.21 -2.11 5.11
C HIS A 115 14.48 -1.87 3.80
N ILE A 116 13.67 -0.83 3.78
CA ILE A 116 12.86 -0.45 2.61
C ILE A 116 13.69 -0.05 1.36
N TRP A 117 14.92 0.49 1.49
CA TRP A 117 15.62 1.04 0.32
C TRP A 117 16.24 -0.08 -0.49
N GLU A 118 16.23 -1.27 0.11
CA GLU A 118 16.46 -2.56 -0.50
C GLU A 118 15.27 -3.01 -1.37
N TRP A 119 14.12 -2.32 -1.30
CA TRP A 119 12.97 -2.49 -2.22
C TRP A 119 13.19 -1.78 -3.57
N PHE A 120 14.11 -0.80 -3.64
CA PHE A 120 14.57 -0.27 -4.92
C PHE A 120 15.64 -1.22 -5.46
N LEU A 121 15.20 -2.20 -6.25
CA LEU A 121 16.06 -3.26 -6.74
C LEU A 121 17.17 -2.72 -7.68
N PRO A 122 18.46 -2.91 -7.37
CA PRO A 122 19.32 -3.64 -8.26
C PRO A 122 19.11 -5.11 -7.93
N ILE A 123 18.23 -5.78 -8.70
CA ILE A 123 18.29 -7.24 -8.78
C ILE A 123 19.75 -7.52 -9.17
N GLY A 124 20.51 -8.19 -8.30
CA GLY A 124 21.92 -8.46 -8.53
C GLY A 124 22.09 -9.02 -9.94
N ARG A 125 22.73 -8.26 -10.83
CA ARG A 125 23.18 -8.82 -12.09
C ARG A 125 24.45 -9.61 -11.82
N SER A 126 24.59 -10.70 -12.56
CA SER A 126 25.84 -11.44 -12.66
C SER A 126 27.01 -10.48 -12.95
N PRO A 127 28.21 -10.68 -12.38
CA PRO A 127 29.42 -9.88 -12.68
C PRO A 127 29.86 -9.86 -14.16
N SER A 128 29.13 -10.53 -15.05
CA SER A 128 29.45 -10.74 -16.46
C SER A 128 29.18 -9.56 -17.39
N ASP A 129 28.53 -8.49 -16.91
CA ASP A 129 27.93 -7.48 -17.77
C ASP A 129 28.86 -6.31 -18.12
N GLY A 130 30.05 -6.25 -17.52
CA GLY A 130 31.07 -5.23 -17.84
C GLY A 130 30.69 -3.78 -17.53
N LEU A 131 29.63 -3.54 -16.76
CA LEU A 131 29.22 -2.19 -16.33
C LEU A 131 29.69 -1.95 -14.88
N THR A 132 30.60 -1.00 -14.70
CA THR A 132 31.04 -0.53 -13.39
C THR A 132 30.01 0.44 -12.81
N PHE A 133 29.36 0.05 -11.72
CA PHE A 133 28.54 0.92 -10.89
C PHE A 133 29.25 1.18 -9.55
N PRO A 134 28.90 2.26 -8.81
CA PRO A 134 29.44 2.47 -7.47
C PRO A 134 29.21 1.24 -6.60
N THR A 135 30.23 0.89 -5.80
CA THR A 135 30.31 -0.29 -4.95
C THR A 135 29.04 -0.50 -4.15
N ASN A 136 28.35 -1.61 -4.40
CA ASN A 136 27.19 -2.05 -3.64
C ASN A 136 27.64 -2.40 -2.20
N PRO A 137 27.15 -1.72 -1.15
CA PRO A 137 27.65 -1.85 0.22
C PRO A 137 27.40 -3.23 0.85
N ARG A 138 26.62 -4.09 0.18
CA ARG A 138 26.40 -5.48 0.59
C ARG A 138 27.54 -6.41 0.21
N PHE A 139 28.44 -5.98 -0.67
CA PHE A 139 29.54 -6.78 -1.17
C PHE A 139 30.88 -6.14 -0.79
N ASP A 140 31.85 -6.95 -0.40
CA ASP A 140 33.22 -6.48 -0.21
C ASP A 140 33.87 -6.17 -1.57
N ALA A 141 35.10 -5.65 -1.55
CA ALA A 141 35.84 -5.33 -2.76
C ALA A 141 36.06 -6.55 -3.68
N GLU A 142 35.87 -7.76 -3.15
CA GLU A 142 35.99 -9.04 -3.83
C GLU A 142 34.62 -9.60 -4.30
N GLY A 143 33.53 -8.87 -4.11
CA GLY A 143 32.18 -9.28 -4.54
C GLY A 143 31.53 -10.32 -3.63
N ARG A 144 32.02 -10.52 -2.40
CA ARG A 144 31.47 -11.44 -1.41
C ARG A 144 30.53 -10.72 -0.46
N TRP A 145 29.51 -11.44 0.00
CA TRP A 145 28.49 -10.91 0.89
C TRP A 145 29.09 -10.45 2.23
N GLN A 146 28.80 -9.21 2.64
CA GLN A 146 29.25 -8.66 3.91
C GLN A 146 28.22 -8.87 5.03
N PRO A 147 28.64 -9.21 6.26
CA PRO A 147 27.76 -9.28 7.43
C PRO A 147 27.01 -7.95 7.68
N ARG A 148 25.72 -8.07 8.03
CA ARG A 148 24.73 -6.97 8.18
C ARG A 148 25.16 -5.84 9.11
N ASN A 149 25.97 -6.12 10.13
CA ASN A 149 26.47 -5.10 11.07
C ASN A 149 27.53 -4.15 10.48
N LYS A 150 27.93 -4.35 9.21
CA LYS A 150 28.89 -3.49 8.49
C LYS A 150 28.23 -2.55 7.48
N TRP A 151 26.89 -2.48 7.43
CA TRP A 151 26.16 -1.73 6.40
C TRP A 151 25.80 -0.29 6.84
N PRO A 152 25.72 0.69 5.90
CA PRO A 152 25.41 2.09 6.23
C PRO A 152 23.97 2.33 6.74
N PRO A 153 23.78 3.09 7.83
CA PRO A 153 22.50 3.53 8.39
C PRO A 153 21.58 4.40 7.51
N GLU A 154 22.05 4.97 6.42
CA GLU A 154 21.46 6.19 5.85
C GLU A 154 20.44 5.90 4.73
N LEU A 155 20.11 4.62 4.53
CA LEU A 155 19.24 4.12 3.47
C LEU A 155 18.09 3.30 4.06
N ARG A 156 17.27 3.89 4.97
CA ARG A 156 16.26 3.14 5.76
C ARG A 156 14.85 3.78 5.78
N TYR A 157 13.79 3.01 5.50
CA TYR A 157 12.45 3.15 6.13
C TYR A 157 12.37 1.93 7.04
N HIS A 158 11.49 2.04 8.02
CA HIS A 158 11.50 1.25 9.23
C HIS A 158 10.19 0.42 9.30
N PRO A 159 10.07 -0.69 8.55
CA PRO A 159 8.85 -1.51 8.60
C PRO A 159 8.71 -2.21 9.95
N LEU A 160 7.48 -2.38 10.42
CA LEU A 160 7.21 -3.29 11.53
C LEU A 160 7.65 -4.70 11.11
N PRO A 161 8.35 -5.48 11.96
CA PRO A 161 9.02 -6.73 11.56
C PRO A 161 8.03 -7.90 11.34
N VAL A 162 7.16 -7.77 10.35
CA VAL A 162 6.11 -8.72 9.95
C VAL A 162 6.04 -8.80 8.43
N VAL A 163 5.82 -10.01 7.90
CA VAL A 163 5.60 -10.26 6.47
C VAL A 163 4.15 -10.71 6.30
N PHE A 164 3.41 -10.13 5.36
CA PHE A 164 2.05 -10.56 5.08
C PHE A 164 2.08 -11.65 3.99
N ASP A 165 1.56 -12.83 4.30
CA ASP A 165 1.40 -13.93 3.34
C ASP A 165 -0.02 -13.93 2.75
N ARG A 166 -1.03 -13.90 3.62
CA ARG A 166 -2.44 -13.88 3.26
C ARG A 166 -3.23 -12.91 4.13
N ALA A 167 -4.35 -12.41 3.61
CA ALA A 167 -5.18 -11.46 4.32
C ALA A 167 -6.67 -11.63 3.95
N LYS A 168 -7.56 -11.33 4.89
CA LYS A 168 -9.01 -11.42 4.73
C LYS A 168 -9.73 -10.48 5.70
N GLY A 169 -10.53 -9.57 5.16
CA GLY A 169 -11.25 -8.60 5.99
C GLY A 169 -10.28 -7.72 6.77
N ALA A 170 -10.36 -7.74 8.11
CA ALA A 170 -9.46 -7.01 9.00
C ALA A 170 -8.27 -7.83 9.54
N LYS A 171 -8.07 -9.05 9.02
CA LYS A 171 -7.04 -9.97 9.50
C LYS A 171 -5.98 -10.26 8.45
N VAL A 172 -4.76 -10.43 8.91
CA VAL A 172 -3.60 -10.79 8.11
C VAL A 172 -2.88 -11.96 8.79
N TRP A 173 -2.25 -12.81 7.99
CA TRP A 173 -1.42 -13.90 8.49
C TRP A 173 -0.02 -13.77 7.92
N ASP A 174 0.95 -14.04 8.78
CA ASP A 174 2.32 -14.22 8.34
C ASP A 174 2.54 -15.64 7.78
N PRO A 175 3.66 -15.88 7.09
CA PRO A 175 4.03 -17.18 6.56
C PRO A 175 4.14 -18.30 7.61
N GLU A 176 4.44 -17.93 8.85
CA GLU A 176 4.51 -18.85 9.99
C GLU A 176 3.12 -19.22 10.53
N GLY A 177 2.06 -18.59 9.99
CA GLY A 177 0.67 -18.86 10.33
C GLY A 177 0.13 -18.03 11.48
N HIS A 178 0.90 -17.08 12.02
CA HIS A 178 0.41 -16.18 13.07
C HIS A 178 -0.64 -15.24 12.49
N GLU A 179 -1.78 -15.13 13.18
CA GLU A 179 -2.86 -14.23 12.84
C GLU A 179 -2.68 -12.89 13.54
N TYR A 180 -2.90 -11.80 12.80
CA TYR A 180 -2.92 -10.45 13.35
C TYR A 180 -4.17 -9.68 12.92
N ILE A 181 -4.64 -8.80 13.80
CA ILE A 181 -5.62 -7.76 13.49
C ILE A 181 -4.87 -6.57 12.88
N ASP A 182 -5.20 -6.22 11.64
CA ASP A 182 -4.66 -5.06 10.94
C ASP A 182 -5.40 -3.79 11.38
N MET A 183 -4.73 -2.97 12.21
CA MET A 183 -5.23 -1.66 12.64
C MET A 183 -4.59 -0.52 11.84
N LEU A 184 -3.99 -0.77 10.66
CA LEU A 184 -3.41 0.26 9.80
C LEU A 184 -4.12 0.36 8.44
N SER A 185 -4.64 -0.76 7.91
CA SER A 185 -5.35 -0.87 6.63
C SER A 185 -4.62 -0.24 5.43
N ALA A 186 -3.29 -0.39 5.40
CA ALA A 186 -2.39 0.28 4.46
C ALA A 186 -2.70 1.78 4.33
N TYR A 187 -2.77 2.47 5.47
CA TYR A 187 -3.02 3.90 5.57
C TYR A 187 -4.38 4.33 4.99
N SER A 188 -5.43 3.56 5.28
CA SER A 188 -6.82 3.71 4.78
C SER A 188 -7.03 3.32 3.31
N ALA A 189 -6.14 2.54 2.70
CA ALA A 189 -6.35 2.02 1.34
C ALA A 189 -7.30 0.80 1.29
N VAL A 190 -7.49 0.12 2.42
CA VAL A 190 -8.23 -1.14 2.49
C VAL A 190 -9.50 -0.99 3.36
N ASN A 191 -10.28 0.08 3.16
CA ASN A 191 -11.50 0.34 3.93
C ASN A 191 -12.49 -0.84 3.85
N GLN A 192 -12.61 -1.48 2.70
CA GLN A 192 -13.52 -2.60 2.42
C GLN A 192 -12.99 -3.95 2.94
N GLY A 193 -11.78 -3.99 3.52
CA GLY A 193 -11.13 -5.22 3.97
C GLY A 193 -10.30 -5.90 2.89
N HIS A 194 -9.29 -6.62 3.36
CA HIS A 194 -8.35 -7.34 2.51
C HIS A 194 -9.08 -8.40 1.68
N CYS A 195 -8.74 -8.44 0.39
CA CYS A 195 -9.25 -9.41 -0.57
C CYS A 195 -10.79 -9.51 -0.60
N HIS A 196 -11.49 -8.36 -0.52
CA HIS A 196 -12.95 -8.35 -0.54
C HIS A 196 -13.50 -9.10 -1.77
N PRO A 197 -14.31 -10.16 -1.60
CA PRO A 197 -14.58 -11.13 -2.65
C PRO A 197 -15.27 -10.51 -3.87
N ARG A 198 -16.17 -9.55 -3.66
CA ARG A 198 -16.85 -8.83 -4.76
C ARG A 198 -15.86 -8.00 -5.59
N ILE A 199 -14.93 -7.32 -4.95
CA ILE A 199 -13.97 -6.44 -5.61
C ILE A 199 -12.93 -7.26 -6.38
N VAL A 200 -12.43 -8.34 -5.77
CA VAL A 200 -11.51 -9.28 -6.43
C VAL A 200 -12.19 -9.94 -7.63
N ASN A 201 -13.45 -10.36 -7.51
CA ASN A 201 -14.17 -10.93 -8.64
C ASN A 201 -14.36 -9.92 -9.79
N ALA A 202 -14.65 -8.65 -9.48
CA ALA A 202 -14.73 -7.59 -10.49
C ALA A 202 -13.40 -7.39 -11.22
N LEU A 203 -12.27 -7.42 -10.49
CA LEU A 203 -10.93 -7.39 -11.08
C LEU A 203 -10.73 -8.56 -12.06
N VAL A 204 -10.99 -9.80 -11.60
CA VAL A 204 -10.78 -11.02 -12.42
C VAL A 204 -11.63 -10.99 -13.68
N GLN A 205 -12.93 -10.70 -13.55
CA GLN A 205 -13.86 -10.66 -14.67
C GLN A 205 -13.49 -9.58 -15.69
N GLN A 206 -13.15 -8.38 -15.23
CA GLN A 206 -12.76 -7.30 -16.13
C GLN A 206 -11.40 -7.56 -16.78
N ALA A 207 -10.44 -8.17 -16.06
CA ALA A 207 -9.13 -8.51 -16.60
C ALA A 207 -9.21 -9.55 -17.74
N GLN A 208 -10.16 -10.48 -17.68
CA GLN A 208 -10.44 -11.45 -18.75
C GLN A 208 -11.11 -10.80 -19.97
N LYS A 209 -11.66 -9.58 -19.82
CA LYS A 209 -12.40 -8.87 -20.87
C LYS A 209 -11.57 -7.78 -21.55
N LEU A 210 -11.11 -6.80 -20.78
CA LEU A 210 -10.31 -5.67 -21.26
C LEU A 210 -9.65 -4.95 -20.09
N THR A 211 -8.34 -4.78 -20.13
CA THR A 211 -7.58 -4.12 -19.06
C THR A 211 -7.28 -2.65 -19.36
N LEU A 212 -6.81 -2.35 -20.57
CA LEU A 212 -6.34 -1.03 -20.96
C LEU A 212 -6.70 -0.74 -22.41
N SER A 213 -7.29 0.44 -22.66
CA SER A 213 -7.61 0.93 -24.01
C SER A 213 -6.87 2.22 -24.37
N SER A 214 -6.10 2.81 -23.44
CA SER A 214 -5.76 4.25 -23.44
C SER A 214 -7.02 5.16 -23.47
N ARG A 215 -6.81 6.48 -23.39
CA ARG A 215 -7.88 7.48 -23.61
C ARG A 215 -8.05 7.88 -25.08
N ALA A 216 -7.21 7.35 -25.99
CA ALA A 216 -7.37 7.57 -27.43
C ALA A 216 -8.58 6.81 -28.01
N PHE A 217 -9.00 5.74 -27.34
CA PHE A 217 -10.19 4.96 -27.68
C PHE A 217 -11.21 5.03 -26.56
N TYR A 218 -12.49 5.07 -26.92
CA TYR A 218 -13.55 4.87 -25.95
C TYR A 218 -13.50 3.44 -25.39
N ASN A 219 -13.91 3.30 -24.13
CA ASN A 219 -14.16 1.99 -23.55
C ASN A 219 -15.55 1.98 -22.90
N SER A 220 -16.15 0.79 -22.82
CA SER A 220 -17.53 0.60 -22.36
C SER A 220 -17.71 0.73 -20.84
N THR A 221 -16.62 0.87 -20.08
CA THR A 221 -16.65 0.88 -18.61
C THR A 221 -16.54 2.29 -18.03
N PHE A 222 -15.79 3.18 -18.70
CA PHE A 222 -15.50 4.52 -18.22
C PHE A 222 -16.77 5.38 -18.09
N GLY A 223 -17.70 5.30 -19.04
CA GLY A 223 -18.96 6.07 -18.98
C GLY A 223 -19.78 5.75 -17.73
N SER A 224 -19.97 4.46 -17.43
CA SER A 224 -20.69 4.01 -16.23
C SER A 224 -19.96 4.38 -14.94
N PHE A 225 -18.63 4.28 -14.93
CA PHE A 225 -17.82 4.73 -13.78
C PHE A 225 -17.96 6.23 -13.55
N ALA A 226 -17.82 7.03 -14.62
CA ALA A 226 -17.95 8.47 -14.55
C ALA A 226 -19.33 8.89 -14.04
N GLN A 227 -20.40 8.26 -14.54
CA GLN A 227 -21.76 8.50 -14.05
C GLN A 227 -21.92 8.15 -12.56
N LYS A 228 -21.48 6.96 -12.14
CA LYS A 228 -21.62 6.51 -10.76
C LYS A 228 -20.89 7.44 -9.80
N ILE A 229 -19.62 7.74 -10.07
CA ILE A 229 -18.80 8.55 -9.15
C ILE A 229 -19.30 10.00 -9.08
N THR A 230 -19.69 10.59 -10.21
CA THR A 230 -20.25 11.96 -10.24
C THR A 230 -21.58 12.06 -9.50
N GLN A 231 -22.48 11.08 -9.68
CA GLN A 231 -23.76 11.04 -8.97
C GLN A 231 -23.59 10.82 -7.47
N LEU A 232 -22.67 9.92 -7.07
CA LEU A 232 -22.47 9.59 -5.67
C LEU A 232 -21.92 10.77 -4.86
N PHE A 233 -20.98 11.53 -5.44
CA PHE A 233 -20.33 12.65 -4.75
C PHE A 233 -20.91 14.03 -5.12
N GLY A 234 -21.88 14.08 -6.05
CA GLY A 234 -22.59 15.30 -6.43
C GLY A 234 -21.72 16.32 -7.17
N TYR A 235 -20.97 15.89 -8.19
CA TYR A 235 -20.15 16.75 -9.07
C TYR A 235 -20.53 16.54 -10.53
N ASP A 236 -20.31 17.53 -11.39
CA ASP A 236 -20.61 17.35 -12.82
C ASP A 236 -19.61 16.43 -13.55
N MET A 237 -18.34 16.45 -13.16
CA MET A 237 -17.27 15.81 -13.94
C MET A 237 -16.23 15.11 -13.05
N VAL A 238 -15.58 14.11 -13.63
CA VAL A 238 -14.47 13.38 -13.02
C VAL A 238 -13.29 13.27 -13.99
N LEU A 239 -12.09 13.43 -13.46
CA LEU A 239 -10.84 13.11 -14.14
C LEU A 239 -10.10 12.04 -13.32
N PRO A 240 -10.15 10.76 -13.74
CA PRO A 240 -9.43 9.70 -13.04
C PRO A 240 -7.94 9.69 -13.35
N MET A 241 -7.15 9.39 -12.33
CA MET A 241 -5.70 9.16 -12.38
C MET A 241 -5.39 7.83 -11.67
N ASN A 242 -4.12 7.56 -11.34
CA ASN A 242 -3.69 6.28 -10.78
C ASN A 242 -3.34 6.39 -9.29
N THR A 243 -2.70 7.49 -8.91
CA THR A 243 -2.22 7.72 -7.53
C THR A 243 -2.78 8.99 -6.94
N GLY A 244 -2.75 9.09 -5.60
CA GLY A 244 -3.13 10.31 -4.89
C GLY A 244 -2.30 11.52 -5.33
N ALA A 245 -0.98 11.34 -5.49
CA ALA A 245 -0.07 12.40 -5.92
C ALA A 245 -0.45 12.95 -7.31
N GLU A 246 -0.83 12.08 -8.25
CA GLU A 246 -1.32 12.53 -9.57
C GLU A 246 -2.64 13.30 -9.47
N ALA A 247 -3.54 12.93 -8.56
CA ALA A 247 -4.78 13.68 -8.33
C ALA A 247 -4.47 15.08 -7.79
N VAL A 248 -3.52 15.21 -6.87
CA VAL A 248 -3.07 16.51 -6.33
C VAL A 248 -2.39 17.36 -7.42
N GLU A 249 -1.46 16.80 -8.19
CA GLU A 249 -0.84 17.49 -9.33
C GLU A 249 -1.89 17.99 -10.34
N THR A 250 -2.92 17.17 -10.59
CA THR A 250 -4.05 17.53 -11.44
C THR A 250 -4.85 18.69 -10.86
N ALA A 251 -5.12 18.69 -9.56
CA ALA A 251 -5.84 19.75 -8.87
C ALA A 251 -5.08 21.09 -8.87
N ILE A 252 -3.75 21.04 -8.72
CA ILE A 252 -2.87 22.22 -8.82
C ILE A 252 -2.91 22.78 -10.25
N LYS A 253 -2.77 21.93 -11.28
CA LYS A 253 -2.87 22.37 -12.69
C LYS A 253 -4.24 22.96 -13.00
N LEU A 254 -5.30 22.28 -12.56
CA LEU A 254 -6.68 22.66 -12.80
C LEU A 254 -7.01 24.01 -12.17
N SER A 255 -6.67 24.21 -10.90
CA SER A 255 -6.92 25.45 -10.18
C SER A 255 -6.15 26.64 -10.76
N ARG A 256 -4.87 26.47 -11.11
CA ARG A 256 -4.08 27.52 -11.79
C ARG A 256 -4.71 27.93 -13.11
N LYS A 257 -5.10 26.95 -13.93
CA LYS A 257 -5.70 27.22 -15.24
C LYS A 257 -7.06 27.92 -15.11
N TRP A 258 -7.89 27.48 -14.16
CA TRP A 258 -9.12 28.17 -13.80
C TRP A 258 -8.85 29.62 -13.35
N ALA A 259 -7.82 29.85 -12.54
CA ALA A 259 -7.50 31.20 -12.08
C ALA A 259 -7.11 32.15 -13.22
N TYR A 260 -6.34 31.67 -14.19
CA TYR A 260 -5.97 32.46 -15.37
C TYR A 260 -7.16 32.73 -16.30
N GLN A 261 -8.01 31.71 -16.53
CA GLN A 261 -9.08 31.80 -17.52
C GLN A 261 -10.38 32.41 -17.01
N LYS A 262 -10.71 32.18 -15.72
CA LYS A 262 -12.01 32.50 -15.13
C LYS A 262 -11.90 33.59 -14.07
N LYS A 263 -10.93 33.48 -13.16
CA LYS A 263 -10.73 34.48 -12.10
C LYS A 263 -10.05 35.76 -12.60
N GLY A 264 -9.27 35.66 -13.68
CA GLY A 264 -8.53 36.79 -14.26
C GLY A 264 -7.20 37.08 -13.57
N VAL A 265 -6.58 36.07 -12.93
CA VAL A 265 -5.21 36.18 -12.43
C VAL A 265 -4.26 36.33 -13.61
N GLN A 266 -3.26 37.21 -13.48
CA GLN A 266 -2.25 37.36 -14.52
C GLN A 266 -1.46 36.05 -14.70
N ASP A 267 -1.14 35.71 -15.94
CA ASP A 267 -0.36 34.51 -16.25
C ASP A 267 0.94 34.42 -15.43
N GLY A 268 1.25 33.22 -14.96
CA GLY A 268 2.38 32.95 -14.07
C GLY A 268 2.25 33.42 -12.61
N LYS A 269 1.15 34.10 -12.23
CA LYS A 269 0.97 34.64 -10.86
C LYS A 269 0.01 33.87 -9.96
N ALA A 270 -0.54 32.75 -10.41
CA ALA A 270 -1.51 31.98 -9.62
C ALA A 270 -0.87 31.25 -8.43
N ILE A 271 -1.40 31.51 -7.24
CA ILE A 271 -0.95 30.92 -5.97
C ILE A 271 -1.89 29.77 -5.58
N VAL A 272 -1.34 28.62 -5.18
CA VAL A 272 -2.10 27.54 -4.53
C VAL A 272 -1.60 27.43 -3.10
N LEU A 273 -2.45 27.83 -2.15
CA LEU A 273 -2.11 27.80 -0.73
C LEU A 273 -2.39 26.40 -0.16
N SER A 274 -1.56 25.98 0.79
CA SER A 274 -1.78 24.80 1.64
C SER A 274 -1.44 25.15 3.10
N VAL A 275 -1.25 24.16 3.97
CA VAL A 275 -1.02 24.32 5.41
C VAL A 275 0.19 23.52 5.87
N GLU A 276 0.86 23.96 6.92
CA GLU A 276 1.93 23.22 7.59
C GLU A 276 1.48 21.80 7.99
N GLY A 277 2.38 20.83 7.89
CA GLY A 277 2.10 19.43 8.28
C GLY A 277 1.32 18.62 7.24
N ASN A 278 1.10 19.17 6.03
CA ASN A 278 0.38 18.46 4.97
C ASN A 278 1.15 17.24 4.44
N PHE A 279 0.41 16.24 3.97
CA PHE A 279 0.93 15.16 3.14
C PHE A 279 0.02 14.90 1.95
N HIS A 280 0.46 15.36 0.78
CA HIS A 280 -0.30 15.24 -0.46
C HIS A 280 0.34 14.30 -1.49
N GLY A 281 1.47 13.65 -1.14
CA GLY A 281 2.25 12.79 -2.04
C GLY A 281 3.73 13.17 -2.10
N ARG A 282 4.46 12.55 -3.04
CA ARG A 282 5.93 12.60 -3.11
C ARG A 282 6.50 13.09 -4.46
N THR A 283 5.70 13.72 -5.32
CA THR A 283 6.23 14.37 -6.54
C THR A 283 6.90 15.70 -6.19
N ILE A 284 7.83 16.19 -7.03
CA ILE A 284 8.51 17.48 -6.82
C ILE A 284 7.48 18.63 -6.65
N GLY A 285 6.42 18.66 -7.47
CA GLY A 285 5.37 19.67 -7.38
C GLY A 285 4.61 19.62 -6.05
N VAL A 286 4.37 18.41 -5.54
CA VAL A 286 3.65 18.20 -4.28
C VAL A 286 4.52 18.47 -3.05
N ILE A 287 5.75 17.95 -3.00
CA ILE A 287 6.66 18.19 -1.87
C ILE A 287 7.10 19.65 -1.78
N SER A 288 6.85 20.44 -2.83
CA SER A 288 6.96 21.91 -2.79
C SER A 288 6.01 22.55 -1.76
N MET A 289 4.96 21.84 -1.34
CA MET A 289 4.07 22.22 -0.24
C MET A 289 4.51 21.68 1.12
N SER A 290 5.40 20.69 1.18
CA SER A 290 5.79 20.05 2.44
C SER A 290 6.57 21.01 3.33
N THR A 291 6.30 20.97 4.64
CA THR A 291 7.13 21.58 5.69
C THR A 291 7.99 20.54 6.42
N ASP A 292 7.80 19.25 6.12
CA ASP A 292 8.61 18.17 6.65
C ASP A 292 9.99 18.14 5.94
N PRO A 293 11.09 18.37 6.67
CA PRO A 293 12.44 18.36 6.11
C PRO A 293 12.82 17.03 5.47
N GLU A 294 12.30 15.90 5.95
CA GLU A 294 12.64 14.57 5.42
C GLU A 294 11.96 14.31 4.08
N SER A 295 10.69 14.69 3.97
CA SER A 295 9.94 14.59 2.71
C SER A 295 10.40 15.60 1.66
N ARG A 296 11.05 16.70 2.06
CA ARG A 296 11.41 17.82 1.17
C ARG A 296 12.91 17.92 0.86
N GLY A 297 13.79 17.63 1.81
CA GLY A 297 15.22 17.94 1.76
C GLY A 297 15.97 17.35 0.56
N GLY A 298 16.86 18.12 -0.07
CA GLY A 298 17.74 17.64 -1.14
C GLY A 298 17.11 17.50 -2.53
N PHE A 299 15.83 17.84 -2.72
CA PHE A 299 15.12 17.67 -4.00
C PHE A 299 14.86 18.97 -4.80
N GLY A 300 15.38 20.11 -4.33
CA GLY A 300 15.13 21.42 -4.95
C GLY A 300 15.78 21.59 -6.34
N PRO A 301 15.37 22.62 -7.11
CA PRO A 301 14.46 23.71 -6.75
C PRO A 301 12.97 23.30 -6.74
N TYR A 302 12.18 23.99 -5.91
CA TYR A 302 10.75 23.70 -5.70
C TYR A 302 9.84 24.60 -6.53
N LEU A 303 8.60 24.15 -6.74
CA LEU A 303 7.57 24.89 -7.44
C LEU A 303 7.18 26.14 -6.64
N GLN A 304 7.40 27.32 -7.24
CA GLN A 304 7.01 28.59 -6.63
C GLN A 304 5.48 28.74 -6.58
N ALA A 305 5.02 29.55 -5.62
CA ALA A 305 3.60 29.89 -5.42
C ALA A 305 2.69 28.65 -5.21
N VAL A 306 3.24 27.57 -4.67
CA VAL A 306 2.49 26.40 -4.20
C VAL A 306 3.01 26.03 -2.82
N GLY A 307 2.14 26.00 -1.82
CA GLY A 307 2.50 25.58 -0.47
C GLY A 307 1.96 26.47 0.64
N PRO A 308 2.44 26.28 1.87
CA PRO A 308 1.88 26.90 3.06
C PRO A 308 2.49 28.26 3.37
N VAL A 309 3.29 28.84 2.47
CA VAL A 309 4.00 30.09 2.72
C VAL A 309 3.32 31.25 1.98
N PHE A 310 3.12 32.36 2.68
CA PHE A 310 2.70 33.63 2.09
C PHE A 310 3.53 34.79 2.64
N GLU A 311 3.61 35.88 1.88
CA GLU A 311 4.37 37.06 2.27
C GLU A 311 3.50 38.06 3.06
N ASP A 312 3.97 38.54 4.20
CA ASP A 312 3.30 39.59 4.99
C ASP A 312 4.33 40.66 5.37
N ASN A 313 4.22 41.85 4.76
CA ASN A 313 5.13 42.98 4.99
C ASN A 313 6.62 42.62 4.84
N GLY A 314 6.97 41.86 3.78
CA GLY A 314 8.34 41.43 3.49
C GLY A 314 8.87 40.31 4.37
N LYS A 315 7.99 39.63 5.12
CA LYS A 315 8.31 38.44 5.90
C LYS A 315 7.49 37.25 5.41
N SER A 316 8.15 36.13 5.15
CA SER A 316 7.49 34.86 4.90
C SER A 316 6.80 34.35 6.17
N ARG A 317 5.52 34.02 6.05
CA ARG A 317 4.71 33.41 7.10
C ARG A 317 4.21 32.04 6.66
N ILE A 318 4.05 31.14 7.61
CA ILE A 318 3.51 29.79 7.39
C ILE A 318 2.03 29.78 7.81
N LEU A 319 1.18 29.17 6.99
CA LEU A 319 -0.21 28.86 7.28
C LEU A 319 -0.26 27.62 8.17
N ARG A 320 -0.57 27.81 9.46
CA ARG A 320 -0.67 26.69 10.41
C ARG A 320 -2.00 25.96 10.24
N TYR A 321 -1.99 24.64 10.37
CA TYR A 321 -3.22 23.85 10.27
C TYR A 321 -4.17 24.14 11.44
N GLY A 322 -5.47 24.33 11.14
CA GLY A 322 -6.49 24.63 12.15
C GLY A 322 -6.55 26.11 12.58
N GLU A 323 -5.62 26.96 12.13
CA GLU A 323 -5.52 28.37 12.52
C GLU A 323 -6.16 29.26 11.45
N ILE A 324 -7.48 29.51 11.58
CA ILE A 324 -8.25 30.22 10.56
C ILE A 324 -7.74 31.64 10.26
N SER A 325 -7.16 32.32 11.26
CA SER A 325 -6.60 33.67 11.13
C SER A 325 -5.47 33.75 10.11
N ASP A 326 -4.70 32.67 9.95
CA ASP A 326 -3.59 32.64 9.00
C ASP A 326 -4.13 32.65 7.56
N LEU A 327 -5.20 31.89 7.30
CA LEU A 327 -5.87 31.86 5.99
C LEU A 327 -6.56 33.19 5.69
N GLU A 328 -7.28 33.76 6.66
CA GLU A 328 -7.92 35.07 6.50
C GLU A 328 -6.88 36.13 6.11
N ARG A 329 -5.78 36.22 6.85
CA ARG A 329 -4.68 37.16 6.56
C ARG A 329 -4.06 36.93 5.17
N ALA A 330 -3.80 35.68 4.80
CA ALA A 330 -3.24 35.34 3.50
C ALA A 330 -4.18 35.75 2.35
N LEU A 331 -5.49 35.56 2.51
CA LEU A 331 -6.50 35.91 1.52
C LEU A 331 -6.79 37.42 1.44
N GLU A 332 -6.69 38.15 2.55
CA GLU A 332 -6.72 39.61 2.55
C GLU A 332 -5.58 40.21 1.72
N LEU A 333 -4.37 39.70 1.89
CA LEU A 333 -3.17 40.21 1.22
C LEU A 333 -3.06 39.74 -0.23
N HIS A 334 -3.34 38.46 -0.49
CA HIS A 334 -3.02 37.80 -1.76
C HIS A 334 -4.22 37.24 -2.49
N GLY A 335 -5.43 37.32 -1.93
CA GLY A 335 -6.62 36.62 -2.42
C GLY A 335 -6.96 36.89 -3.89
N LYS A 336 -6.55 38.04 -4.45
CA LYS A 336 -6.66 38.33 -5.89
C LYS A 336 -5.89 37.33 -6.76
N ASN A 337 -4.72 36.88 -6.32
CA ASN A 337 -3.84 35.96 -7.05
C ASN A 337 -3.95 34.51 -6.57
N VAL A 338 -4.59 34.25 -5.42
CA VAL A 338 -4.81 32.89 -4.93
C VAL A 338 -5.84 32.19 -5.81
N ALA A 339 -5.42 31.09 -6.44
CA ALA A 339 -6.28 30.22 -7.24
C ALA A 339 -7.09 29.28 -6.36
N ALA A 340 -6.41 28.64 -5.40
CA ALA A 340 -7.01 27.62 -4.55
C ALA A 340 -6.37 27.58 -3.16
N PHE A 341 -7.14 27.04 -2.20
CA PHE A 341 -6.66 26.55 -0.92
C PHE A 341 -6.87 25.04 -0.86
N LEU A 342 -5.77 24.29 -0.70
CA LEU A 342 -5.72 22.84 -0.71
C LEU A 342 -5.42 22.32 0.70
N VAL A 343 -6.34 21.53 1.25
CA VAL A 343 -6.30 21.11 2.65
C VAL A 343 -6.84 19.69 2.85
N GLU A 344 -6.26 18.96 3.80
CA GLU A 344 -6.83 17.71 4.32
C GLU A 344 -7.92 18.03 5.37
N PRO A 345 -9.13 17.47 5.29
CA PRO A 345 -10.15 17.64 6.34
C PRO A 345 -9.70 17.20 7.74
N ILE A 346 -8.80 16.20 7.80
CA ILE A 346 -8.03 15.76 8.97
C ILE A 346 -6.63 15.43 8.44
N GLN A 347 -5.58 16.03 8.99
CA GLN A 347 -4.21 15.69 8.56
C GLN A 347 -3.85 14.29 9.04
N GLY A 348 -3.72 13.37 8.09
CA GLY A 348 -3.61 11.95 8.42
C GLY A 348 -2.20 11.53 8.75
N GLU A 349 -1.23 11.93 7.92
CA GLU A 349 0.18 11.62 8.16
C GLU A 349 0.76 12.40 9.33
N ALA A 350 0.31 13.63 9.59
CA ALA A 350 0.66 14.40 10.79
C ALA A 350 0.18 13.79 12.13
N GLY A 351 -0.37 12.57 12.11
CA GLY A 351 -0.84 11.86 13.29
C GLY A 351 -2.32 12.08 13.58
N VAL A 352 -3.17 12.07 12.55
CA VAL A 352 -4.64 12.20 12.68
C VAL A 352 -5.00 13.47 13.46
N VAL A 353 -4.49 14.61 13.01
CA VAL A 353 -4.78 15.92 13.62
C VAL A 353 -6.18 16.35 13.17
N VAL A 354 -7.13 16.31 14.10
CA VAL A 354 -8.50 16.77 13.87
C VAL A 354 -8.53 18.28 14.10
N PRO A 355 -8.95 19.09 13.11
CA PRO A 355 -8.98 20.54 13.28
C PRO A 355 -10.09 20.95 14.28
N PRO A 356 -10.05 22.20 14.80
CA PRO A 356 -11.13 22.74 15.60
C PRO A 356 -12.49 22.63 14.90
N ALA A 357 -13.56 22.45 15.67
CA ALA A 357 -14.92 22.37 15.13
C ALA A 357 -15.26 23.61 14.30
N GLY A 358 -15.84 23.42 13.11
CA GLY A 358 -16.20 24.51 12.20
C GLY A 358 -15.05 25.11 11.41
N TYR A 359 -13.80 24.64 11.59
CA TYR A 359 -12.64 25.12 10.82
C TYR A 359 -12.89 25.03 9.30
N LEU A 360 -13.30 23.86 8.79
CA LEU A 360 -13.50 23.67 7.36
C LEU A 360 -14.68 24.50 6.82
N ALA A 361 -15.73 24.69 7.63
CA ALA A 361 -16.85 25.58 7.28
C ALA A 361 -16.37 27.03 7.13
N LYS A 362 -15.52 27.52 8.03
CA LYS A 362 -14.91 28.86 7.90
C LYS A 362 -13.95 28.97 6.73
N VAL A 363 -13.16 27.94 6.45
CA VAL A 363 -12.34 27.87 5.23
C VAL A 363 -13.21 28.02 3.98
N ARG A 364 -14.34 27.32 3.91
CA ARG A 364 -15.29 27.41 2.80
C ARG A 364 -15.85 28.82 2.64
N GLU A 365 -16.30 29.45 3.73
CA GLU A 365 -16.79 30.83 3.73
C GLU A 365 -15.74 31.81 3.18
N LEU A 366 -14.50 31.72 3.66
CA LEU A 366 -13.38 32.56 3.21
C LEU A 366 -13.03 32.32 1.73
N CYS A 367 -12.96 31.06 1.30
CA CYS A 367 -12.70 30.73 -0.09
C CYS A 367 -13.76 31.32 -1.01
N THR A 368 -15.04 31.20 -0.65
CA THR A 368 -16.15 31.80 -1.40
C THR A 368 -16.06 33.33 -1.43
N LYS A 369 -15.83 33.98 -0.28
CA LYS A 369 -15.69 35.45 -0.18
C LYS A 369 -14.60 36.00 -1.10
N HIS A 370 -13.48 35.29 -1.25
CA HIS A 370 -12.33 35.72 -2.05
C HIS A 370 -12.30 35.13 -3.47
N ASN A 371 -13.36 34.43 -3.90
CA ASN A 371 -13.43 33.70 -5.17
C ASN A 371 -12.20 32.78 -5.36
N VAL A 372 -11.90 31.98 -4.35
CA VAL A 372 -10.81 31.00 -4.30
C VAL A 372 -11.41 29.61 -4.29
N LEU A 373 -10.84 28.68 -5.05
CA LEU A 373 -11.30 27.30 -5.05
C LEU A 373 -10.89 26.59 -3.75
N LEU A 374 -11.83 25.94 -3.07
CA LEU A 374 -11.52 25.01 -1.99
C LEU A 374 -11.27 23.62 -2.57
N ILE A 375 -10.09 23.08 -2.30
CA ILE A 375 -9.71 21.70 -2.65
C ILE A 375 -9.62 20.90 -1.34
N CYS A 376 -10.47 19.87 -1.19
CA CYS A 376 -10.32 18.91 -0.10
C CYS A 376 -9.59 17.66 -0.61
N ASP A 377 -8.45 17.37 0.01
CA ASP A 377 -7.79 16.09 -0.13
C ASP A 377 -8.48 15.06 0.76
N GLU A 378 -9.38 14.26 0.17
CA GLU A 378 -10.14 13.19 0.81
C GLU A 378 -9.53 11.81 0.52
N ILE A 379 -8.27 11.77 0.02
CA ILE A 379 -7.61 10.52 -0.36
C ILE A 379 -7.52 9.57 0.84
N GLN A 380 -7.24 10.07 2.05
CA GLN A 380 -7.15 9.26 3.26
C GLN A 380 -8.41 9.31 4.14
N THR A 381 -9.09 10.46 4.19
CA THR A 381 -10.20 10.76 5.12
C THR A 381 -11.58 10.43 4.58
N GLY A 382 -11.70 10.33 3.25
CA GLY A 382 -12.97 10.05 2.58
C GLY A 382 -13.32 8.56 2.56
N LEU A 383 -14.31 8.24 1.74
CA LEU A 383 -14.76 6.88 1.46
C LEU A 383 -15.12 6.11 2.74
N CYS A 384 -16.01 6.69 3.55
CA CYS A 384 -16.54 6.14 4.80
C CYS A 384 -15.58 6.13 6.00
N ARG A 385 -14.29 6.42 5.82
CA ARG A 385 -13.25 6.29 6.86
C ARG A 385 -13.60 7.03 8.16
N THR A 386 -14.16 8.23 8.03
CA THR A 386 -14.44 9.15 9.15
C THR A 386 -15.88 9.08 9.66
N GLY A 387 -16.68 8.09 9.23
CA GLY A 387 -18.09 7.97 9.61
C GLY A 387 -19.09 8.62 8.62
N LYS A 388 -18.57 9.29 7.59
CA LYS A 388 -19.31 9.92 6.49
C LYS A 388 -18.72 9.51 5.14
N MET A 389 -19.47 9.69 4.05
CA MET A 389 -18.96 9.33 2.72
C MET A 389 -17.73 10.16 2.37
N LEU A 390 -17.79 11.48 2.60
CA LEU A 390 -16.65 12.39 2.65
C LEU A 390 -16.51 13.01 4.05
N CYS A 391 -15.28 13.22 4.52
CA CYS A 391 -15.03 13.83 5.82
C CYS A 391 -15.54 15.28 5.90
N CYS A 392 -15.50 16.02 4.79
CA CYS A 392 -15.96 17.40 4.70
C CYS A 392 -17.48 17.55 4.97
N GLU A 393 -18.26 16.48 4.84
CA GLU A 393 -19.69 16.45 5.18
C GLU A 393 -19.95 16.69 6.66
N HIS A 394 -19.00 16.38 7.55
CA HIS A 394 -19.13 16.67 8.99
C HIS A 394 -19.28 18.17 9.27
N ASP A 395 -18.71 19.02 8.43
CA ASP A 395 -18.83 20.48 8.52
C ASP A 395 -19.84 21.05 7.48
N ASN A 396 -20.63 20.18 6.84
CA ASN A 396 -21.56 20.51 5.75
C ASN A 396 -20.89 21.27 4.59
N VAL A 397 -19.64 20.93 4.28
CA VAL A 397 -18.86 21.57 3.23
C VAL A 397 -18.89 20.72 1.96
N ARG A 398 -19.26 21.33 0.84
CA ARG A 398 -18.96 20.82 -0.50
C ARG A 398 -17.75 21.60 -1.06
N PRO A 399 -16.57 20.97 -1.23
CA PRO A 399 -15.42 21.64 -1.84
C PRO A 399 -15.64 21.84 -3.35
N ASP A 400 -14.94 22.79 -3.94
CA ASP A 400 -15.00 23.04 -5.39
C ASP A 400 -14.30 21.93 -6.17
N ILE A 401 -13.26 21.34 -5.56
CA ILE A 401 -12.57 20.14 -6.06
C ILE A 401 -12.40 19.16 -4.90
N VAL A 402 -12.75 17.89 -5.12
CA VAL A 402 -12.43 16.79 -4.19
C VAL A 402 -11.50 15.78 -4.82
N LEU A 403 -10.52 15.33 -4.04
CA LEU A 403 -9.54 14.33 -4.45
C LEU A 403 -9.80 13.02 -3.73
N LEU A 404 -9.92 11.94 -4.51
CA LEU A 404 -10.13 10.58 -3.99
C LEU A 404 -9.00 9.66 -4.48
N GLY A 405 -8.68 8.66 -3.68
CA GLY A 405 -7.65 7.65 -3.99
C GLY A 405 -7.76 6.48 -3.04
N LYS A 406 -6.66 5.78 -2.77
CA LYS A 406 -6.56 4.74 -1.70
C LYS A 406 -7.75 3.76 -1.74
N ALA A 407 -8.72 3.90 -0.82
CA ALA A 407 -9.90 3.05 -0.72
C ALA A 407 -10.84 3.11 -1.93
N LEU A 408 -10.62 3.99 -2.92
CA LEU A 408 -11.45 4.10 -4.12
C LEU A 408 -11.52 2.79 -4.90
N SER A 409 -10.51 1.92 -4.77
CA SER A 409 -10.46 0.59 -5.37
C SER A 409 -10.53 -0.55 -4.35
N GLY A 410 -10.74 -0.24 -3.07
CA GLY A 410 -10.64 -1.19 -1.96
C GLY A 410 -9.28 -1.85 -1.81
N GLY A 411 -8.21 -1.16 -2.21
CA GLY A 411 -6.83 -1.64 -2.08
C GLY A 411 -6.41 -2.66 -3.13
N VAL A 412 -7.26 -2.93 -4.13
CA VAL A 412 -7.01 -3.96 -5.15
C VAL A 412 -6.28 -3.43 -6.38
N TYR A 413 -6.47 -2.15 -6.73
CA TYR A 413 -5.88 -1.56 -7.94
C TYR A 413 -5.56 -0.07 -7.74
N PRO A 414 -4.45 0.50 -8.26
CA PRO A 414 -4.18 1.93 -8.16
C PRO A 414 -5.21 2.75 -8.96
N VAL A 415 -6.06 3.50 -8.27
CA VAL A 415 -7.04 4.42 -8.87
C VAL A 415 -7.11 5.67 -7.99
N SER A 416 -7.15 6.83 -8.62
CA SER A 416 -7.53 8.10 -7.99
C SER A 416 -8.49 8.88 -8.88
N ALA A 417 -9.16 9.88 -8.31
CA ALA A 417 -10.13 10.70 -9.02
C ALA A 417 -10.07 12.14 -8.53
N VAL A 418 -10.18 13.06 -9.48
CA VAL A 418 -10.40 14.49 -9.24
C VAL A 418 -11.82 14.79 -9.68
N LEU A 419 -12.68 15.21 -8.76
CA LEU A 419 -14.05 15.63 -9.10
C LEU A 419 -14.18 17.14 -8.94
N ALA A 420 -14.85 17.77 -9.90
CA ALA A 420 -15.15 19.20 -9.92
C ALA A 420 -16.34 19.47 -10.86
N ASP A 421 -16.92 20.66 -10.77
CA ASP A 421 -17.99 21.09 -11.67
C ASP A 421 -17.45 21.52 -13.05
N ARG A 422 -18.33 21.61 -14.05
CA ARG A 422 -17.94 21.85 -15.46
C ARG A 422 -17.13 23.13 -15.64
N ASP A 423 -17.48 24.20 -14.94
CA ASP A 423 -16.84 25.51 -15.06
C ASP A 423 -15.35 25.46 -14.66
N ILE A 424 -15.00 24.58 -13.71
CA ILE A 424 -13.65 24.28 -13.28
C ILE A 424 -13.03 23.23 -14.20
N MET A 425 -13.63 22.04 -14.32
CA MET A 425 -13.05 20.88 -15.01
C MET A 425 -12.76 21.17 -16.49
N LEU A 426 -13.66 21.86 -17.19
CA LEU A 426 -13.50 22.21 -18.60
C LEU A 426 -12.48 23.33 -18.84
N CYS A 427 -11.80 23.85 -17.81
CA CYS A 427 -10.62 24.67 -18.05
C CYS A 427 -9.52 23.85 -18.72
N ILE A 428 -9.36 22.55 -18.39
CA ILE A 428 -8.43 21.65 -19.08
C ILE A 428 -9.04 21.20 -20.41
N GLN A 429 -8.37 21.53 -21.51
CA GLN A 429 -8.76 21.18 -22.88
C GLN A 429 -8.08 19.90 -23.36
N PRO A 430 -8.61 19.25 -24.42
CA PRO A 430 -7.96 18.08 -25.03
C PRO A 430 -6.48 18.34 -25.36
N GLY A 431 -5.60 17.44 -24.91
CA GLY A 431 -4.15 17.53 -25.13
C GLY A 431 -3.34 18.19 -24.00
N GLU A 432 -3.98 18.91 -23.07
CA GLU A 432 -3.26 19.68 -22.02
C GLU A 432 -3.00 18.88 -20.72
N HIS A 433 -3.72 17.78 -20.56
CA HIS A 433 -3.55 16.82 -19.47
C HIS A 433 -3.82 15.41 -20.00
N GLY A 434 -3.14 14.41 -19.45
CA GLY A 434 -3.33 13.03 -19.85
C GLY A 434 -2.72 12.05 -18.86
N SER A 435 -3.15 10.80 -18.96
CA SER A 435 -2.58 9.67 -18.22
C SER A 435 -2.78 8.42 -19.05
N THR A 436 -1.74 7.59 -19.15
CA THR A 436 -1.81 6.32 -19.90
C THR A 436 -2.81 5.36 -19.27
N TYR A 437 -2.77 5.26 -17.94
CA TYR A 437 -3.59 4.33 -17.15
C TYR A 437 -4.83 5.01 -16.52
N GLY A 438 -4.88 6.35 -16.46
CA GLY A 438 -6.02 7.07 -15.90
C GLY A 438 -7.32 6.76 -16.65
N GLY A 439 -8.32 6.23 -15.92
CA GLY A 439 -9.62 5.86 -16.48
C GLY A 439 -9.61 4.56 -17.29
N ASN A 440 -8.62 3.68 -17.07
CA ASN A 440 -8.60 2.36 -17.70
C ASN A 440 -9.81 1.49 -17.27
N PRO A 441 -10.29 0.58 -18.16
CA PRO A 441 -11.45 -0.26 -17.86
C PRO A 441 -11.34 -1.11 -16.59
N LEU A 442 -10.15 -1.66 -16.30
CA LEU A 442 -9.93 -2.49 -15.11
C LEU A 442 -10.11 -1.69 -13.82
N GLY A 443 -9.44 -0.54 -13.71
CA GLY A 443 -9.56 0.38 -12.59
C GLY A 443 -10.99 0.90 -12.43
N CYS A 444 -11.68 1.22 -13.53
CA CYS A 444 -13.08 1.66 -13.50
C CYS A 444 -14.02 0.59 -12.92
N ALA A 445 -13.91 -0.68 -13.38
CA ALA A 445 -14.76 -1.76 -12.89
C ALA A 445 -14.52 -2.07 -11.40
N VAL A 446 -13.25 -2.10 -11.00
CA VAL A 446 -12.85 -2.30 -9.60
C VAL A 446 -13.37 -1.18 -8.72
N ALA A 447 -13.17 0.09 -9.14
CA ALA A 447 -13.59 1.24 -8.36
C ALA A 447 -15.12 1.33 -8.23
N MET A 448 -15.88 1.06 -9.30
CA MET A 448 -17.35 1.01 -9.21
C MET A 448 -17.82 -0.01 -8.17
N THR A 449 -17.24 -1.23 -8.20
CA THR A 449 -17.60 -2.29 -7.24
C THR A 449 -17.18 -1.93 -5.82
N ALA A 450 -16.02 -1.29 -5.66
CA ALA A 450 -15.52 -0.84 -4.37
C ALA A 450 -16.42 0.25 -3.76
N LEU A 451 -16.95 1.18 -4.57
CA LEU A 451 -17.93 2.18 -4.14
C LEU A 451 -19.27 1.53 -3.74
N ASP A 452 -19.74 0.55 -4.51
CA ASP A 452 -20.97 -0.19 -4.19
C ASP A 452 -20.87 -0.90 -2.83
N VAL A 453 -19.71 -1.50 -2.53
CA VAL A 453 -19.44 -2.12 -1.23
C VAL A 453 -19.53 -1.10 -0.08
N LEU A 454 -18.98 0.11 -0.25
CA LEU A 454 -19.05 1.16 0.79
C LEU A 454 -20.50 1.50 1.16
N VAL A 455 -21.36 1.63 0.14
CA VAL A 455 -22.77 2.03 0.26
C VAL A 455 -23.62 0.87 0.78
N GLU A 456 -23.56 -0.28 0.12
CA GLU A 456 -24.44 -1.43 0.39
C GLU A 456 -24.14 -2.08 1.75
N GLU A 457 -22.89 -2.06 2.20
CA GLU A 457 -22.50 -2.58 3.52
C GLU A 457 -22.58 -1.53 4.63
N ASN A 458 -23.07 -0.32 4.30
CA ASN A 458 -23.27 0.80 5.22
C ASN A 458 -22.00 1.12 6.05
N LEU A 459 -20.85 1.17 5.37
CA LEU A 459 -19.56 1.27 6.04
C LEU A 459 -19.34 2.63 6.72
N ALA A 460 -20.00 3.70 6.28
CA ALA A 460 -19.96 4.99 6.95
C ALA A 460 -20.56 4.90 8.36
N HIS A 461 -21.79 4.41 8.48
CA HIS A 461 -22.43 4.21 9.79
C HIS A 461 -21.61 3.26 10.67
N ARG A 462 -21.10 2.18 10.09
CA ARG A 462 -20.24 1.23 10.81
C ARG A 462 -18.99 1.91 11.36
N ALA A 463 -18.31 2.72 10.56
CA ALA A 463 -17.12 3.45 10.97
C ALA A 463 -17.41 4.44 12.10
N GLU A 464 -18.55 5.12 12.07
CA GLU A 464 -18.99 6.03 13.13
C GLU A 464 -19.15 5.26 14.46
N VAL A 465 -20.03 4.25 14.48
CA VAL A 465 -20.36 3.48 15.68
C VAL A 465 -19.12 2.79 16.27
N LEU A 466 -18.33 2.12 15.44
CA LEU A 466 -17.14 1.41 15.90
C LEU A 466 -16.02 2.38 16.32
N GLY A 467 -15.92 3.52 15.64
CA GLY A 467 -15.00 4.60 16.00
C GLY A 467 -15.25 5.15 17.40
N GLU A 468 -16.51 5.41 17.74
CA GLU A 468 -16.90 5.85 19.08
C GLU A 468 -16.58 4.78 20.14
N LYS A 469 -16.93 3.51 19.87
CA LYS A 469 -16.61 2.39 20.77
C LYS A 469 -15.12 2.27 21.03
N PHE A 470 -14.28 2.36 19.98
CA PHE A 470 -12.83 2.35 20.12
C PHE A 470 -12.35 3.49 21.00
N ARG A 471 -12.70 4.74 20.68
CA ARG A 471 -12.25 5.92 21.44
C ARG A 471 -12.71 5.87 22.90
N ASN A 472 -13.95 5.46 23.17
CA ASN A 472 -14.47 5.30 24.53
C ASN A 472 -13.74 4.19 25.29
N GLY A 473 -13.45 3.07 24.62
CA GLY A 473 -12.67 1.98 25.18
C GLY A 473 -11.25 2.40 25.58
N ILE A 474 -10.58 3.21 24.77
CA ILE A 474 -9.24 3.75 25.08
C ILE A 474 -9.30 4.79 26.21
N LYS A 475 -10.28 5.72 26.19
CA LYS A 475 -10.46 6.73 27.24
C LYS A 475 -10.76 6.13 28.63
N ALA A 476 -11.35 4.93 28.67
CA ALA A 476 -11.63 4.22 29.91
C ALA A 476 -10.41 3.52 30.53
N ILE A 477 -9.25 3.55 29.85
CA ILE A 477 -8.00 3.00 30.37
C ILE A 477 -7.32 4.09 31.21
N ASP A 478 -7.22 3.84 32.51
CA ASP A 478 -6.44 4.68 33.42
C ASP A 478 -4.95 4.33 33.28
N SER A 479 -4.20 5.15 32.54
CA SER A 479 -2.77 4.94 32.27
C SER A 479 -2.07 6.28 32.04
N PRO A 480 -0.97 6.58 32.77
CA PRO A 480 -0.23 7.83 32.59
C PRO A 480 0.46 7.93 31.23
N LEU A 481 0.67 6.79 30.55
CA LEU A 481 1.22 6.72 29.19
C LEU A 481 0.25 7.23 28.11
N ILE A 482 -1.03 7.47 28.42
CA ILE A 482 -2.00 8.01 27.45
C ILE A 482 -2.02 9.53 27.59
N ARG A 483 -1.42 10.25 26.63
CA ARG A 483 -1.52 11.71 26.57
C ARG A 483 -2.86 12.16 26.01
N THR A 484 -3.27 11.59 24.87
CA THR A 484 -4.58 11.89 24.27
C THR A 484 -4.98 10.84 23.24
N VAL A 485 -6.28 10.68 23.02
CA VAL A 485 -6.87 9.91 21.92
C VAL A 485 -7.79 10.80 21.11
N ARG A 486 -7.61 10.81 19.79
CA ARG A 486 -8.34 11.68 18.86
C ARG A 486 -8.68 10.94 17.57
N GLY A 487 -9.64 11.46 16.82
CA GLY A 487 -10.08 10.88 15.55
C GLY A 487 -11.55 11.12 15.24
N ARG A 488 -11.98 10.69 14.05
CA ARG A 488 -13.39 10.61 13.62
C ARG A 488 -13.61 9.26 12.95
N GLY A 489 -14.79 8.66 13.13
CA GLY A 489 -15.06 7.28 12.68
C GLY A 489 -13.95 6.29 13.08
N LEU A 490 -13.58 5.39 12.18
CA LEU A 490 -12.46 4.46 12.35
C LEU A 490 -11.12 5.06 11.91
N PHE A 491 -10.94 6.38 12.00
CA PHE A 491 -9.65 7.04 11.81
C PHE A 491 -9.19 7.66 13.11
N ASN A 492 -8.41 6.91 13.89
CA ASN A 492 -8.05 7.27 15.25
C ASN A 492 -6.54 7.27 15.47
N ALA A 493 -6.09 8.05 16.45
CA ALA A 493 -4.72 8.02 16.94
C ALA A 493 -4.69 8.06 18.47
N LEU A 494 -3.70 7.37 19.03
CA LEU A 494 -3.28 7.46 20.43
C LEU A 494 -1.93 8.17 20.46
N VAL A 495 -1.83 9.26 21.22
CA VAL A 495 -0.53 9.86 21.54
C VAL A 495 -0.01 9.23 22.81
N LEU A 496 1.11 8.52 22.70
CA LEU A 496 1.80 7.95 23.83
C LEU A 496 2.64 9.02 24.53
N ASP A 497 2.57 9.09 25.85
CA ASP A 497 3.44 9.93 26.66
C ASP A 497 4.71 9.16 27.01
N GLU A 498 5.74 9.28 26.16
CA GLU A 498 7.04 8.60 26.38
C GLU A 498 7.76 9.14 27.63
N GLU A 499 7.49 10.38 28.05
CA GLU A 499 8.07 10.97 29.27
C GLU A 499 7.48 10.37 30.55
N ALA A 500 6.23 9.86 30.47
CA ALA A 500 5.58 9.19 31.57
C ALA A 500 6.07 7.73 31.77
N SER A 501 6.87 7.20 30.84
CA SER A 501 7.44 5.85 30.97
C SER A 501 8.57 5.84 31.99
N THR A 502 8.49 4.94 32.98
CA THR A 502 9.55 4.80 34.00
C THR A 502 10.82 4.17 33.47
N ASN A 503 10.73 3.46 32.34
CA ASN A 503 11.86 2.78 31.67
C ASN A 503 12.23 3.43 30.32
N GLY A 504 11.73 4.64 30.04
CA GLY A 504 12.05 5.37 28.81
C GLY A 504 11.56 4.69 27.52
N ARG A 505 10.40 4.01 27.59
CA ARG A 505 9.81 3.24 26.51
C ARG A 505 9.19 4.13 25.44
N THR A 506 9.34 3.72 24.17
CA THR A 506 8.89 4.48 23.00
C THR A 506 7.59 3.94 22.39
N ALA A 507 6.94 4.74 21.55
CA ALA A 507 5.79 4.29 20.75
C ALA A 507 6.14 3.17 19.76
N TRP A 508 7.40 3.09 19.31
CA TRP A 508 7.89 1.96 18.52
C TRP A 508 7.86 0.66 19.33
N GLN A 509 8.44 0.66 20.53
CA GLN A 509 8.42 -0.49 21.44
C GLN A 509 6.99 -0.90 21.80
N PHE A 510 6.11 0.08 22.01
CA PHE A 510 4.69 -0.19 22.21
C PHE A 510 4.06 -0.93 21.01
N CYS A 511 4.38 -0.54 19.77
CA CYS A 511 3.89 -1.21 18.56
C CYS A 511 4.49 -2.62 18.38
N LEU A 512 5.75 -2.85 18.75
CA LEU A 512 6.34 -4.20 18.81
C LEU A 512 5.60 -5.09 19.81
N LEU A 513 5.27 -4.56 20.98
CA LEU A 513 4.50 -5.27 21.99
C LEU A 513 3.07 -5.57 21.50
N LEU A 514 2.38 -4.62 20.86
CA LEU A 514 1.09 -4.86 20.20
C LEU A 514 1.18 -6.00 19.18
N LYS A 515 2.22 -5.99 18.32
CA LYS A 515 2.46 -7.03 17.33
C LYS A 515 2.62 -8.39 17.99
N SER A 516 3.42 -8.49 19.04
CA SER A 516 3.63 -9.75 19.77
C SER A 516 2.34 -10.35 20.33
N ARG A 517 1.29 -9.52 20.47
CA ARG A 517 -0.04 -9.89 20.94
C ARG A 517 -1.10 -9.91 19.83
N GLY A 518 -0.67 -9.92 18.57
CA GLY A 518 -1.55 -10.10 17.42
C GLY A 518 -2.26 -8.82 16.93
N VAL A 519 -1.77 -7.62 17.25
CA VAL A 519 -2.32 -6.35 16.77
C VAL A 519 -1.26 -5.55 16.04
N LEU A 520 -1.51 -5.17 14.79
CA LEU A 520 -0.58 -4.38 14.00
C LEU A 520 -0.99 -2.92 13.97
N ALA A 521 -0.11 -2.06 14.47
CA ALA A 521 -0.18 -0.61 14.36
C ALA A 521 1.24 -0.07 14.14
N LYS A 522 1.36 1.17 13.66
CA LYS A 522 2.64 1.82 13.43
C LYS A 522 2.61 3.25 13.98
N PRO A 523 3.70 3.73 14.60
CA PRO A 523 3.82 5.12 14.98
C PRO A 523 3.99 6.01 13.75
N THR A 524 3.70 7.29 13.92
CA THR A 524 4.05 8.38 13.02
C THR A 524 4.50 9.57 13.88
N HIS A 525 5.42 10.39 13.36
CA HIS A 525 5.98 11.54 14.07
C HIS A 525 6.36 11.21 15.53
N VAL A 526 7.23 10.21 15.71
CA VAL A 526 7.72 9.73 17.02
C VAL A 526 6.68 8.96 17.83
N ASN A 527 5.77 9.66 18.52
CA ASN A 527 4.98 9.10 19.63
C ASN A 527 3.48 8.88 19.33
N ILE A 528 3.05 9.07 18.08
CA ILE A 528 1.63 9.00 17.70
C ILE A 528 1.35 7.67 17.01
N ILE A 529 0.56 6.79 17.64
CA ILE A 529 0.15 5.50 17.05
C ILE A 529 -1.18 5.65 16.33
N ARG A 530 -1.23 5.27 15.05
CA ARG A 530 -2.45 5.29 14.24
C ARG A 530 -3.20 3.96 14.34
N PHE A 531 -4.51 4.09 14.50
CA PHE A 531 -5.48 3.00 14.54
C PHE A 531 -6.60 3.27 13.52
N ALA A 532 -6.41 2.71 12.33
CA ALA A 532 -7.30 2.80 11.19
C ALA A 532 -7.54 1.41 10.57
N PRO A 533 -8.29 0.50 11.23
CA PRO A 533 -8.56 -0.83 10.69
C PRO A 533 -9.44 -0.77 9.43
N PRO A 534 -9.54 -1.85 8.63
CA PRO A 534 -10.60 -1.97 7.65
C PRO A 534 -11.98 -1.77 8.29
N LEU A 535 -12.89 -1.08 7.61
CA LEU A 535 -14.19 -0.71 8.16
C LEU A 535 -15.08 -1.94 8.42
N VAL A 536 -14.82 -3.04 7.70
CA VAL A 536 -15.45 -4.35 7.89
C VAL A 536 -14.99 -5.09 9.15
N ILE A 537 -14.04 -4.55 9.94
CA ILE A 537 -13.58 -5.15 11.20
C ILE A 537 -14.78 -5.51 12.09
N SER A 538 -14.77 -6.70 12.68
CA SER A 538 -15.81 -7.11 13.63
C SER A 538 -15.73 -6.29 14.92
N GLU A 539 -16.85 -6.07 15.60
CA GLU A 539 -16.81 -5.41 16.92
C GLU A 539 -15.99 -6.23 17.92
N GLU A 540 -16.06 -7.56 17.82
CA GLU A 540 -15.27 -8.47 18.66
C GLU A 540 -13.77 -8.25 18.48
N ASP A 541 -13.27 -8.22 17.23
CA ASP A 541 -11.86 -7.98 16.93
C ASP A 541 -11.44 -6.57 17.35
N LEU A 542 -12.29 -5.56 17.14
CA LEU A 542 -12.02 -4.20 17.58
C LEU A 542 -11.85 -4.13 19.11
N MET A 543 -12.78 -4.75 19.85
CA MET A 543 -12.71 -4.77 21.31
C MET A 543 -11.58 -5.68 21.81
N LYS A 544 -11.19 -6.71 21.06
CA LYS A 544 -9.96 -7.47 21.31
C LYS A 544 -8.73 -6.59 21.17
N ALA A 545 -8.65 -5.76 20.13
CA ALA A 545 -7.56 -4.80 19.97
C ALA A 545 -7.50 -3.78 21.12
N VAL A 546 -8.65 -3.25 21.58
CA VAL A 546 -8.71 -2.38 22.78
C VAL A 546 -8.19 -3.09 24.03
N ARG A 547 -8.56 -4.36 24.26
CA ARG A 547 -8.04 -5.15 25.39
C ARG A 547 -6.53 -5.38 25.30
N VAL A 548 -6.01 -5.64 24.10
CA VAL A 548 -4.57 -5.80 23.85
C VAL A 548 -3.84 -4.47 24.09
N ILE A 549 -4.38 -3.34 23.63
CA ILE A 549 -3.82 -2.01 23.91
C ILE A 549 -3.74 -1.77 25.41
N LYS A 550 -4.81 -2.06 26.16
CA LYS A 550 -4.82 -1.94 27.62
C LYS A 550 -3.73 -2.80 28.27
N SER A 551 -3.61 -4.08 27.89
CA SER A 551 -2.60 -4.95 28.49
C SER A 551 -1.18 -4.51 28.11
N CYS A 552 -0.96 -4.06 26.88
CA CYS A 552 0.34 -3.51 26.48
C CYS A 552 0.72 -2.28 27.29
N LEU A 553 -0.23 -1.37 27.58
CA LEU A 553 0.04 -0.17 28.38
C LEU A 553 0.43 -0.52 29.83
N VAL A 554 -0.17 -1.57 30.41
CA VAL A 554 0.19 -2.07 31.73
C VAL A 554 1.58 -2.70 31.73
N ASP A 555 1.88 -3.49 30.71
CA ASP A 555 3.09 -4.31 30.69
C ASP A 555 4.32 -3.59 30.11
N LEU A 556 4.15 -2.47 29.39
CA LEU A 556 5.22 -1.79 28.65
C LEU A 556 6.44 -1.48 29.53
N ASP A 557 6.19 -0.98 30.75
CA ASP A 557 7.22 -0.66 31.74
C ASP A 557 7.53 -1.81 32.70
N GLN A 558 6.77 -2.91 32.66
CA GLN A 558 6.98 -4.07 33.54
C GLN A 558 7.86 -5.15 32.90
N LEU A 559 8.02 -5.11 31.58
CA LEU A 559 8.87 -6.05 30.84
C LEU A 559 10.31 -5.54 30.81
N ASP A 560 11.26 -6.45 31.09
CA ASP A 560 12.70 -6.19 30.93
C ASP A 560 13.04 -6.03 29.44
N ASP A 561 12.59 -6.96 28.60
CA ASP A 561 12.78 -6.96 27.15
C ASP A 561 11.43 -6.91 26.40
N ILE A 562 11.38 -6.12 25.33
CA ILE A 562 10.19 -6.02 24.47
C ILE A 562 10.25 -7.11 23.39
N PRO A 563 9.25 -8.00 23.29
CA PRO A 563 9.26 -9.06 22.29
C PRO A 563 9.33 -8.51 20.86
N GLY A 564 10.35 -8.93 20.11
CA GLY A 564 10.56 -8.52 18.73
C GLY A 564 11.43 -7.27 18.56
N GLU A 565 11.87 -6.64 19.65
CA GLU A 565 12.94 -5.64 19.62
C GLU A 565 14.27 -6.33 19.34
N VAL A 566 14.99 -5.89 18.32
CA VAL A 566 16.34 -6.37 18.03
C VAL A 566 17.37 -5.49 18.73
N GLU A 567 18.55 -6.03 19.05
CA GLU A 567 19.58 -5.28 19.80
C GLU A 567 20.01 -3.98 19.09
N SER A 568 19.97 -3.96 17.75
CA SER A 568 20.24 -2.75 16.95
C SER A 568 19.16 -1.66 17.07
N GLU A 569 17.99 -1.99 17.61
CA GLU A 569 16.85 -1.09 17.83
C GLU A 569 16.72 -0.64 19.29
N LYS A 570 17.47 -1.24 20.24
CA LYS A 570 17.45 -0.78 21.63
C LYS A 570 17.92 0.67 21.74
N GLY A 571 17.05 1.53 22.25
CA GLY A 571 17.29 2.97 22.34
C GLY A 571 17.09 3.73 21.02
N HIS A 572 16.61 3.07 19.96
CA HIS A 572 16.24 3.74 18.72
C HIS A 572 15.03 4.65 18.95
N LYS A 573 15.20 5.93 18.63
CA LYS A 573 14.11 6.89 18.50
C LYS A 573 13.78 7.02 17.02
N ASP A 574 12.55 6.71 16.66
CA ASP A 574 12.09 6.89 15.29
C ASP A 574 11.98 8.39 15.03
N THR A 575 13.03 8.98 14.45
CA THR A 575 13.04 10.39 14.03
C THR A 575 12.37 10.55 12.67
N LEU A 576 12.11 9.44 11.97
CA LEU A 576 11.69 9.43 10.58
C LEU A 576 10.18 9.56 10.42
N THR A 577 9.75 10.40 9.48
CA THR A 577 8.35 10.56 9.07
C THR A 577 8.07 9.67 7.85
N LEU A 578 7.70 8.42 8.14
CA LEU A 578 7.27 7.35 7.21
C LEU A 578 8.33 6.75 6.26
#